data_AF-A0A2B8A1H0-F1
#
_entry.id   AF-A0A2B8A1H0-F1
#
_cell.length_a   1.000
_cell.length_b   1.000
_cell.length_c   1.000
_cell.angle_alpha   90.00
_cell.angle_beta   90.00
_cell.angle_gamma   90.00
#
_symmetry.space_group_name_H-M   'P 1'
#
loop_
_entity.id
_entity.type
_entity.pdbx_description
1 polymer ?
#
loop_
_entity_poly.entity_id
_entity_poly.type
_entity_poly.pdbx_seq_one_letter_code
_entity_poly.pdbx_strand_id
1 'polypeptide(L)'
;MKQITIIAILALLSSCDKLVQNPIDAYSSDSFFTSQTAAFSNLSACYALTNMGGQFEGGNNMFLDAITDNAYCGFTNQMGYFIALGSATPSLTGKYADFYRTYFPYKGIKSYSFFLENI
;
A
#
# COMPACT_ATOMS: atom_id res chain seq x y z
N MET A 1 -27.68 5.86 -52.93
CA MET A 1 -26.30 5.40 -52.66
C MET A 1 -25.65 6.10 -51.47
N LYS A 2 -25.59 7.45 -51.40
CA LYS A 2 -24.97 8.17 -50.25
C LYS A 2 -25.55 7.83 -48.87
N GLN A 3 -26.86 7.59 -48.75
CA GLN A 3 -27.48 7.25 -47.45
C GLN A 3 -27.14 5.84 -46.95
N ILE A 4 -26.93 4.87 -47.85
CA ILE A 4 -26.57 3.50 -47.48
C ILE A 4 -25.14 3.46 -46.89
N THR A 5 -24.25 4.30 -47.42
CA THR A 5 -22.87 4.43 -46.93
C THR A 5 -22.81 5.01 -45.51
N ILE A 6 -23.68 5.96 -45.18
CA ILE A 6 -23.72 6.57 -43.84
C ILE A 6 -24.21 5.57 -42.78
N ILE A 7 -25.24 4.78 -43.10
CA ILE A 7 -25.79 3.76 -42.19
C ILE A 7 -24.76 2.65 -41.93
N ALA A 8 -24.00 2.24 -42.96
CA ALA A 8 -22.93 1.25 -42.81
C ALA A 8 -21.78 1.74 -41.92
N ILE A 9 -21.44 3.03 -41.96
CA ILE A 9 -20.40 3.62 -41.11
C ILE A 9 -20.87 3.72 -39.66
N LEU A 10 -22.13 4.06 -39.40
CA LEU A 10 -22.67 4.10 -38.04
C LEU A 10 -22.75 2.70 -37.40
N ALA A 11 -23.05 1.66 -38.18
CA ALA A 11 -23.10 0.28 -37.68
C ALA A 11 -21.72 -0.25 -37.24
N LEU A 12 -20.64 0.22 -37.87
CA LEU A 12 -19.25 -0.12 -37.52
C LEU A 12 -18.78 0.61 -36.25
N LEU A 13 -19.37 1.76 -35.92
CA LEU A 13 -19.05 2.52 -34.72
C LEU A 13 -19.78 1.98 -33.48
N SER A 14 -20.92 1.30 -33.66
CA SER A 14 -21.70 0.69 -32.58
C SER A 14 -21.22 -0.70 -32.13
N SER A 15 -20.29 -1.34 -32.87
CA SER A 15 -19.81 -2.69 -32.53
C SER A 15 -18.53 -2.71 -31.69
N CYS A 16 -18.03 -1.54 -31.26
CA CYS A 16 -16.87 -1.45 -30.40
C CYS A 16 -17.33 -1.43 -28.93
N ASP A 17 -17.74 -2.60 -28.43
CA ASP A 17 -17.80 -2.79 -26.98
C ASP A 17 -16.36 -2.70 -26.47
N LYS A 18 -16.13 -1.76 -25.55
CA LYS A 18 -14.82 -1.59 -24.90
C LYS A 18 -14.47 -2.94 -24.26
N LEU A 19 -13.46 -3.63 -24.80
CA LEU A 19 -13.01 -4.90 -24.25
C LEU A 19 -12.56 -4.68 -22.81
N VAL A 20 -13.35 -5.16 -21.85
CA VAL A 20 -13.00 -5.12 -20.43
C VAL A 20 -11.91 -6.17 -20.22
N GLN A 21 -10.65 -5.76 -20.32
CA GLN A 21 -9.52 -6.59 -19.94
C GLN A 21 -9.34 -6.51 -18.43
N ASN A 22 -9.88 -7.51 -17.73
CA ASN A 22 -9.53 -7.71 -16.34
C ASN A 22 -8.15 -8.40 -16.27
N PRO A 23 -7.27 -7.98 -15.34
CA PRO A 23 -6.06 -8.74 -15.05
C PRO A 23 -6.43 -10.17 -14.63
N ILE A 24 -5.74 -11.16 -15.21
CA ILE A 24 -6.00 -12.59 -14.94
C ILE A 24 -5.52 -13.02 -13.54
N ASP A 25 -4.67 -12.20 -12.91
CA ASP A 25 -3.96 -12.47 -11.67
C ASP A 25 -4.33 -11.48 -10.55
N ALA A 26 -5.47 -10.78 -10.67
CA ALA A 26 -5.95 -9.91 -9.61
C ALA A 26 -7.43 -10.16 -9.29
N TYR A 27 -7.79 -9.89 -8.04
CA TYR A 27 -9.16 -9.92 -7.58
C TYR A 27 -9.84 -8.57 -7.82
N SER A 28 -11.10 -8.59 -8.27
CA SER A 28 -11.93 -7.39 -8.27
C SER A 28 -12.40 -7.08 -6.85
N SER A 29 -12.33 -5.82 -6.43
CA SER A 29 -12.92 -5.37 -5.16
C SER A 29 -14.40 -5.73 -5.05
N ASP A 30 -15.12 -5.67 -6.17
CA ASP A 30 -16.57 -5.85 -6.22
C ASP A 30 -16.99 -7.31 -5.96
N SER A 31 -16.10 -8.27 -6.20
CA SER A 31 -16.38 -9.70 -6.04
C SER A 31 -15.61 -10.35 -4.90
N PHE A 32 -14.48 -9.77 -4.49
CA PHE A 32 -13.57 -10.39 -3.55
C PHE A 32 -14.17 -10.50 -2.13
N PHE A 33 -14.79 -9.44 -1.61
CA PHE A 33 -15.25 -9.39 -0.22
C PHE A 33 -16.62 -10.05 0.03
N THR A 34 -17.12 -10.83 -0.93
CA THR A 34 -18.48 -11.40 -0.87
C THR A 34 -18.60 -12.66 -0.01
N SER A 35 -17.49 -13.19 0.52
CA SER A 35 -17.49 -14.41 1.32
C SER A 35 -16.71 -14.25 2.63
N GLN A 36 -17.15 -14.96 3.67
CA GLN A 36 -16.45 -15.01 4.95
C GLN A 36 -15.00 -15.52 4.82
N THR A 37 -14.75 -16.45 3.89
CA THR A 37 -13.40 -16.95 3.63
C THR A 37 -12.49 -15.85 3.08
N ALA A 38 -12.97 -15.06 2.13
CA ALA A 38 -12.20 -13.96 1.55
C ALA A 38 -11.95 -12.84 2.57
N ALA A 39 -12.95 -12.55 3.41
CA ALA A 39 -12.82 -11.66 4.55
C ALA A 39 -11.70 -12.08 5.51
N PHE A 40 -11.68 -13.35 5.94
CA PHE A 40 -10.64 -13.85 6.83
C PHE A 40 -9.26 -13.92 6.17
N SER A 41 -9.21 -14.21 4.87
CA SER A 41 -7.96 -14.17 4.10
C SER A 41 -7.36 -12.75 4.07
N ASN A 42 -8.18 -11.73 3.81
CA ASN A 42 -7.72 -10.34 3.81
C ASN A 42 -7.34 -9.86 5.23
N LEU A 43 -8.11 -10.23 6.24
CA LEU A 43 -7.76 -9.96 7.65
C LEU A 43 -6.41 -10.59 8.02
N SER A 44 -6.13 -11.80 7.55
CA SER A 44 -4.83 -12.46 7.76
C SER A 44 -3.69 -11.70 7.09
N ALA A 45 -3.91 -11.14 5.89
CA ALA A 45 -2.94 -10.28 5.22
C ALA A 45 -2.70 -8.97 5.99
N CYS A 46 -3.75 -8.41 6.60
CA CYS A 46 -3.64 -7.26 7.49
C CYS A 46 -2.73 -7.56 8.69
N TYR A 47 -2.92 -8.69 9.38
CA TYR A 47 -2.03 -9.11 10.46
C TYR A 47 -0.61 -9.46 9.97
N ALA A 48 -0.46 -10.01 8.77
CA ALA A 48 0.86 -10.26 8.22
C ALA A 48 1.66 -8.96 8.07
N LEU A 49 1.01 -7.84 7.69
CA LEU A 49 1.64 -6.53 7.58
C LEU A 49 2.19 -6.04 8.92
N THR A 50 1.59 -6.35 10.08
CA THR A 50 2.16 -5.93 11.38
C THR A 50 3.45 -6.69 11.71
N ASN A 51 3.61 -7.89 11.17
CA ASN A 51 4.72 -8.81 11.45
C ASN A 51 5.85 -8.75 10.42
N MET A 52 5.70 -7.98 9.34
CA MET A 52 6.76 -7.86 8.34
C MET A 52 8.01 -7.19 8.91
N GLY A 53 9.19 -7.64 8.46
CA GLY A 53 10.48 -7.02 8.77
C GLY A 53 10.45 -5.52 8.49
N GLY A 54 10.75 -4.69 9.50
CA GLY A 54 10.68 -3.23 9.41
C GLY A 54 9.32 -2.59 9.75
N GLN A 55 8.31 -3.38 10.13
CA GLN A 55 7.06 -2.90 10.74
C GLN A 55 7.18 -2.93 12.27
N PHE A 56 6.05 -2.97 12.98
CA PHE A 56 5.97 -3.04 14.43
C PHE A 56 6.84 -4.20 14.97
N GLU A 57 6.50 -5.46 14.69
CA GLU A 57 7.20 -6.57 15.36
C GLU A 57 8.51 -6.99 14.67
N GLY A 58 8.69 -6.65 13.39
CA GLY A 58 9.78 -7.15 12.55
C GLY A 58 11.13 -6.42 12.68
N GLY A 59 11.38 -5.66 13.75
CA GLY A 59 12.73 -5.16 14.08
C GLY A 59 12.95 -3.64 14.07
N ASN A 60 11.93 -2.81 13.78
CA ASN A 60 12.08 -1.34 13.78
C ASN A 60 11.65 -0.67 15.10
N ASN A 61 10.90 -1.34 15.98
CA ASN A 61 10.45 -0.75 17.25
C ASN A 61 11.59 -0.25 18.14
N MET A 62 12.74 -0.96 18.16
CA MET A 62 13.88 -0.60 18.99
C MET A 62 14.58 0.71 18.54
N PHE A 63 14.32 1.21 17.34
CA PHE A 63 14.99 2.41 16.85
C PHE A 63 14.46 3.70 17.47
N LEU A 64 13.20 3.73 17.94
CA LEU A 64 12.70 4.85 18.73
C LEU A 64 13.17 4.78 20.17
N ASP A 65 13.31 3.59 20.76
CA ASP A 65 13.87 3.48 22.12
C ASP A 65 15.26 4.10 22.20
N ALA A 66 16.04 4.00 21.13
CA ALA A 66 17.39 4.54 21.04
C ALA A 66 17.48 6.07 20.90
N ILE A 67 16.36 6.79 20.91
CA ILE A 67 16.33 8.26 21.10
C ILE A 67 16.30 8.63 22.59
N THR A 68 16.06 7.66 23.47
CA THR A 68 16.02 7.85 24.92
C THR A 68 17.38 7.54 25.56
N ASP A 69 17.55 7.91 26.82
CA ASP A 69 18.76 7.64 27.60
C ASP A 69 18.91 6.17 28.03
N ASN A 70 17.89 5.35 27.82
CA ASN A 70 17.85 3.95 28.27
C ASN A 70 18.22 2.92 27.19
N ALA A 71 18.54 3.36 25.97
CA ALA A 71 18.92 2.44 24.89
C ALA A 71 20.00 3.02 23.98
N TYR A 72 20.87 2.15 23.48
CA TYR A 72 21.97 2.52 22.58
C TYR A 72 21.64 2.14 21.13
N CYS A 73 21.70 3.11 20.20
CA CYS A 73 21.63 2.81 18.77
C CYS A 73 23.03 2.50 18.23
N GLY A 74 23.31 1.25 17.92
CA GLY A 74 24.55 0.87 17.23
C GLY A 74 24.65 1.35 15.78
N PHE A 75 23.58 1.95 15.24
CA PHE A 75 23.47 2.31 13.83
C PHE A 75 23.44 3.83 13.66
N THR A 76 24.50 4.39 13.06
CA THR A 76 24.61 5.83 12.73
C THR A 76 23.81 6.23 11.49
N ASN A 77 23.12 5.26 10.89
CA ASN A 77 22.44 5.40 9.61
C ASN A 77 20.91 5.20 9.72
N GLN A 78 20.33 5.46 10.90
CA GLN A 78 18.90 5.32 11.18
C GLN A 78 18.30 6.65 11.64
N MET A 79 17.00 6.86 11.43
CA MET A 79 16.32 8.12 11.81
C MET A 79 16.52 8.46 13.30
N GLY A 80 16.46 7.46 14.20
CA GLY A 80 16.67 7.68 15.64
C GLY A 80 18.00 8.37 15.96
N TYR A 81 19.07 8.06 15.23
CA TYR A 81 20.38 8.71 15.38
C TYR A 81 20.33 10.20 15.05
N PHE A 82 19.69 10.57 13.94
CA PHE A 82 19.58 11.99 13.54
C PHE A 82 18.68 12.79 14.47
N ILE A 83 17.63 12.17 15.01
CA ILE A 83 16.75 12.77 16.03
C ILE A 83 17.56 13.02 17.31
N ALA A 84 18.27 12.03 17.82
CA ALA A 84 19.07 12.14 19.05
C ALA A 84 20.15 13.24 18.94
N LEU A 85 20.72 13.43 17.75
CA LEU A 85 21.71 14.49 17.49
C LEU A 85 21.11 15.86 17.13
N GLY A 86 19.78 15.98 17.04
CA GLY A 86 19.14 17.24 16.62
C GLY A 86 19.44 17.66 15.17
N SER A 87 19.80 16.69 14.31
CA SER A 87 20.19 16.92 12.90
C SER A 87 19.16 16.40 11.89
N ALA A 88 17.99 15.96 12.37
CA ALA A 88 16.91 15.52 11.50
C ALA A 88 16.38 16.67 10.63
N THR A 89 16.34 16.47 9.31
CA THR A 89 15.79 17.46 8.35
C THR A 89 14.81 16.81 7.38
N PRO A 90 13.85 17.57 6.81
CA PRO A 90 12.91 17.04 5.80
C PRO A 90 13.58 16.53 4.51
N SER A 91 14.83 16.93 4.26
CA SER A 91 15.65 16.50 3.12
C SER A 91 16.33 15.15 3.33
N LEU A 92 16.29 14.57 4.53
CA LEU A 92 16.68 13.17 4.72
C LEU A 92 15.76 12.29 3.87
N THR A 93 16.33 11.40 3.07
CA THR A 93 15.61 10.50 2.13
C THR A 93 16.13 9.07 2.23
N GLY A 94 15.46 8.08 1.64
CA GLY A 94 15.88 6.66 1.74
C GLY A 94 15.64 6.08 3.14
N LYS A 95 16.46 5.10 3.56
CA LYS A 95 16.37 4.42 4.88
C LYS A 95 16.29 5.39 6.08
N TYR A 96 16.72 6.63 5.87
CA TYR A 96 16.73 7.72 6.85
C TYR A 96 15.37 8.40 7.05
N ALA A 97 14.44 8.30 6.08
CA ALA A 97 13.11 8.94 6.10
C ALA A 97 11.94 7.94 6.27
N ASP A 98 12.27 6.65 6.30
CA ASP A 98 11.34 5.54 6.18
C ASP A 98 10.41 5.34 7.39
N PHE A 99 10.68 6.02 8.51
CA PHE A 99 9.81 5.96 9.70
C PHE A 99 8.37 6.38 9.39
N TYR A 100 8.19 7.40 8.55
CA TYR A 100 6.87 7.95 8.23
C TYR A 100 6.56 7.96 6.73
N ARG A 101 7.55 8.19 5.86
CA ARG A 101 7.27 8.57 4.47
C ARG A 101 7.03 7.41 3.53
N THR A 102 7.66 6.27 3.76
CA THR A 102 7.90 5.36 2.63
C THR A 102 7.20 4.01 2.75
N TYR A 103 7.04 3.41 3.95
CA TYR A 103 6.63 2.00 3.93
C TYR A 103 5.72 1.48 5.03
N PHE A 104 5.68 2.04 6.24
CA PHE A 104 5.29 1.21 7.39
C PHE A 104 3.93 1.58 8.02
N PRO A 105 3.70 2.78 8.59
CA PRO A 105 2.45 3.08 9.29
C PRO A 105 1.30 3.39 8.33
N TYR A 106 1.49 4.33 7.40
CA TYR A 106 0.40 4.77 6.52
C TYR A 106 0.00 3.73 5.48
N LYS A 107 0.93 2.86 5.06
CA LYS A 107 0.61 1.75 4.16
C LYS A 107 -0.23 0.70 4.89
N GLY A 108 0.14 0.36 6.13
CA GLY A 108 -0.69 -0.49 6.99
C GLY A 108 -2.06 0.12 7.24
N ILE A 109 -2.13 1.38 7.69
CA ILE A 109 -3.38 2.12 7.94
C ILE A 109 -4.25 2.13 6.67
N LYS A 110 -3.68 2.42 5.50
CA LYS A 110 -4.42 2.40 4.23
C LYS A 110 -4.98 1.01 3.93
N SER A 111 -4.19 -0.05 4.10
CA SER A 111 -4.64 -1.43 3.92
C SER A 111 -5.77 -1.80 4.89
N TYR A 112 -5.68 -1.41 6.16
CA TYR A 112 -6.72 -1.65 7.15
C TYR A 112 -8.00 -0.85 6.84
N SER A 113 -7.86 0.41 6.44
CA SER A 113 -8.99 1.25 6.05
C SER A 113 -9.72 0.65 4.85
N PHE A 114 -8.97 0.22 3.83
CA PHE A 114 -9.54 -0.46 2.67
C PHE A 114 -10.26 -1.76 3.06
N PHE A 115 -9.68 -2.57 3.94
CA PHE A 115 -10.37 -3.76 4.45
C PHE A 115 -11.69 -3.41 5.16
N LEU A 116 -11.68 -2.43 6.07
CA LEU A 116 -12.86 -2.00 6.83
C LEU A 116 -13.96 -1.38 5.96
N GLU A 117 -13.59 -0.74 4.85
CA GLU A 117 -14.55 -0.16 3.90
C GLU A 117 -15.27 -1.20 3.04
N ASN A 118 -14.72 -2.42 2.93
CA ASN A 118 -15.22 -3.44 2.01
C ASN A 118 -15.77 -4.70 2.69
N ILE A 119 -15.74 -4.78 4.02
CA ILE A 119 -16.19 -5.93 4.83
C ILE A 119 -17.65 -5.82 5.27
#